data_AF-A0A434AE49-F1
#
_entry.id   AF-A0A434AE49-F1
#
_cell.length_a   1.000
_cell.length_b   1.000
_cell.length_c   1.000
_cell.angle_alpha   90.00
_cell.angle_beta   90.00
_cell.angle_gamma   90.00
#
_symmetry.space_group_name_H-M   'P 1'
#
loop_
_entity.id
_entity.type
_entity.pdbx_description
1 polymer ?
#
loop_
_entity_poly.entity_id
_entity_poly.type
_entity_poly.pdbx_seq_one_letter_code
_entity_poly.pdbx_strand_id
1 'polypeptide(L)'
;NTKDYPIVITNWRLKFADKECLLGVDTIPSQGYILLCSTGAKESLTTYGKVLGVSNFPSLTNTGGNLEIESGIGEVIDQVNYSDIWYKSAEKSEGGWSLERIDPMNTCSTFGNWMSSLSTTGGTPGLKNSVNAENPDTRSA
;
A
#
# COMPACT_ATOMS: atom_id res chain seq x y z
N ASN A 1 9.15 -1.17 -4.86
CA ASN A 1 10.32 -2.02 -5.10
C ASN A 1 11.55 -1.29 -4.60
N THR A 2 12.23 -1.82 -3.58
CA THR A 2 13.44 -1.20 -3.00
C THR A 2 14.74 -1.67 -3.65
N LYS A 3 14.67 -2.60 -4.61
CA LYS A 3 15.82 -3.14 -5.34
C LYS A 3 16.23 -2.24 -6.50
N ASP A 4 17.48 -2.37 -6.92
CA ASP A 4 18.09 -1.69 -8.06
C ASP A 4 17.75 -2.33 -9.41
N TYR A 5 17.05 -3.47 -9.42
CA TYR A 5 16.51 -4.14 -10.60
C TYR A 5 14.97 -4.19 -10.58
N PRO A 6 14.32 -4.24 -11.77
CA PRO A 6 12.86 -4.37 -11.85
C PRO A 6 12.37 -5.73 -11.36
N ILE A 7 11.19 -5.77 -10.75
CA ILE A 7 10.55 -7.02 -10.29
C ILE A 7 9.37 -7.32 -11.20
N VAL A 8 9.41 -8.47 -11.87
CA VAL A 8 8.26 -8.99 -12.62
C VAL A 8 7.27 -9.60 -11.64
N ILE A 9 6.03 -9.12 -11.68
CA ILE A 9 4.92 -9.70 -10.94
C ILE A 9 4.11 -10.57 -11.91
N THR A 10 4.04 -11.87 -11.62
CA THR A 10 3.32 -12.85 -12.43
C THR A 10 2.45 -13.67 -11.50
N ASN A 11 1.14 -13.64 -11.71
CA ASN A 11 0.14 -14.37 -10.91
C ASN A 11 0.17 -14.04 -9.42
N TRP A 12 0.68 -12.86 -9.04
CA TRP A 12 0.60 -12.39 -7.66
C TRP A 12 -0.86 -12.22 -7.25
N ARG A 13 -1.16 -12.23 -5.95
CA ARG A 13 -2.52 -12.06 -5.43
C ARG A 13 -2.57 -10.88 -4.47
N LEU A 14 -3.63 -10.11 -4.55
CA LEU A 14 -4.01 -9.14 -3.52
C LEU A 14 -5.21 -9.69 -2.78
N LYS A 15 -5.07 -9.87 -1.47
CA LYS A 15 -6.15 -10.33 -0.60
C LYS A 15 -6.58 -9.22 0.34
N PHE A 16 -7.89 -9.10 0.52
CA PHE A 16 -8.48 -8.20 1.48
C PHE A 16 -9.67 -8.87 2.16
N ALA A 17 -9.58 -9.05 3.47
CA ALA A 17 -10.50 -9.90 4.24
C ALA A 17 -10.67 -11.28 3.56
N ASP A 18 -11.89 -11.68 3.23
CA ASP A 18 -12.19 -12.97 2.59
C ASP A 18 -12.13 -12.94 1.06
N LYS A 19 -11.74 -11.80 0.46
CA LYS A 19 -11.65 -11.62 -0.99
C LYS A 19 -10.20 -11.72 -1.45
N GLU A 20 -9.99 -12.39 -2.57
CA GLU A 20 -8.73 -12.38 -3.29
C GLU A 20 -8.93 -11.97 -4.75
N CYS A 21 -7.93 -11.33 -5.32
CA CYS A 21 -7.87 -11.05 -6.75
C CYS A 21 -6.47 -11.33 -7.29
N LEU A 22 -6.42 -11.83 -8.53
CA LEU A 22 -5.17 -12.10 -9.23
C LEU A 22 -4.66 -10.81 -9.87
N LEU A 23 -3.42 -10.46 -9.54
CA LEU A 23 -2.62 -9.54 -10.31
C LEU A 23 -2.20 -10.27 -11.58
N GLY A 24 -2.40 -9.62 -12.73
CA GLY A 24 -1.95 -10.11 -14.03
C GLY A 24 -0.43 -10.14 -14.13
N VAL A 25 0.09 -10.00 -15.35
CA VAL A 25 1.54 -9.86 -15.56
C VAL A 25 1.90 -8.39 -15.70
N ASP A 26 2.79 -7.91 -14.85
CA ASP A 26 3.35 -6.56 -14.96
C ASP A 26 4.77 -6.51 -14.35
N THR A 27 5.40 -5.34 -14.35
CA THR A 27 6.76 -5.12 -13.84
C THR A 27 6.83 -3.87 -12.99
N ILE A 28 7.23 -4.03 -11.73
CA ILE A 28 7.51 -2.91 -10.83
C ILE A 28 8.91 -2.38 -11.15
N PRO A 29 9.07 -1.09 -11.54
CA PRO A 29 10.38 -0.51 -11.85
C PRO A 29 11.37 -0.65 -10.69
N SER A 30 12.68 -0.62 -10.97
CA SER A 30 13.71 -0.53 -9.94
C SER A 30 13.52 0.75 -9.13
N GLN A 31 13.69 0.66 -7.81
CA GLN A 31 13.48 1.76 -6.86
C GLN A 31 12.12 2.49 -7.05
N GLY A 32 11.12 1.80 -7.61
CA GLY A 32 9.87 2.41 -8.06
C GLY A 32 8.62 1.80 -7.43
N TYR A 33 7.48 2.36 -7.81
CA TYR A 33 6.16 2.00 -7.30
C TYR A 33 5.26 1.50 -8.44
N ILE A 34 4.24 0.73 -8.06
CA ILE A 34 3.10 0.41 -8.92
C ILE A 34 1.84 0.70 -8.13
N LEU A 35 0.87 1.33 -8.79
CA LEU A 35 -0.44 1.63 -8.23
C LEU A 35 -1.39 0.50 -8.61
N LEU A 36 -2.04 -0.11 -7.61
CA LEU A 36 -3.09 -1.10 -7.82
C LEU A 36 -4.44 -0.44 -7.62
N CYS A 37 -5.36 -0.65 -8.56
CA CYS A 37 -6.71 -0.11 -8.47
C CYS A 37 -7.71 -0.99 -9.21
N SER A 38 -9.00 -0.69 -9.09
CA SER A 38 -10.00 -1.26 -9.99
C SER A 38 -9.74 -0.84 -11.44
N THR A 39 -10.16 -1.65 -12.40
CA THR A 39 -9.99 -1.34 -13.83
C THR A 39 -10.61 0.01 -14.21
N GLY A 40 -11.74 0.39 -13.62
CA GLY A 40 -12.40 1.67 -13.87
C GLY A 40 -11.66 2.90 -13.32
N ALA A 41 -10.79 2.74 -12.31
CA ALA A 41 -10.00 3.83 -11.74
C ALA A 41 -8.64 4.03 -12.43
N LYS A 42 -8.26 3.11 -13.34
CA LYS A 42 -6.92 3.07 -13.94
C LYS A 42 -6.56 4.37 -14.66
N GLU A 43 -7.44 4.88 -15.50
CA GLU A 43 -7.18 6.08 -16.30
C GLU A 43 -6.89 7.30 -15.42
N SER A 44 -7.72 7.53 -14.40
CA SER A 44 -7.58 8.63 -13.45
C SER A 44 -6.28 8.58 -12.64
N LEU A 45 -5.71 7.39 -12.44
CA LEU A 45 -4.50 7.20 -11.65
C LEU A 45 -3.21 7.24 -12.48
N THR A 46 -3.29 7.13 -13.81
CA THR A 46 -2.11 7.10 -14.68
C THR A 46 -1.27 8.38 -14.60
N THR A 47 -1.87 9.51 -14.25
CA THR A 47 -1.17 10.78 -14.01
C THR A 47 -0.18 10.71 -12.84
N TYR A 48 -0.37 9.78 -11.90
CA TYR A 48 0.49 9.61 -10.72
C TYR A 48 1.61 8.58 -10.92
N GLY A 49 1.65 7.88 -12.06
CA GLY A 49 2.73 6.95 -12.39
C GLY A 49 2.25 5.63 -12.96
N LYS A 50 2.99 4.56 -12.69
CA LYS A 50 2.68 3.23 -13.21
C LYS A 50 1.46 2.64 -12.50
N VAL A 51 0.42 2.29 -13.26
CA VAL A 51 -0.83 1.73 -12.73
C VAL A 51 -1.13 0.36 -13.34
N LEU A 52 -1.46 -0.60 -12.46
CA LEU A 52 -2.06 -1.88 -12.82
C LEU A 52 -3.52 -1.89 -12.36
N GLY A 53 -4.43 -1.84 -13.35
CA GLY A 53 -5.85 -2.06 -13.11
C GLY A 53 -6.14 -3.55 -12.93
N VAL A 54 -6.79 -3.89 -11.83
CA VAL A 54 -7.03 -5.28 -11.41
C VAL A 54 -8.52 -5.59 -11.52
N SER A 55 -8.84 -6.70 -12.17
CA SER A 55 -10.22 -7.21 -12.22
C SER A 55 -10.62 -7.75 -10.86
N ASN A 56 -11.87 -7.53 -10.45
CA ASN A 56 -12.38 -7.91 -9.12
C ASN A 56 -11.58 -7.30 -7.95
N PHE A 57 -11.04 -6.09 -8.13
CA PHE A 57 -10.33 -5.38 -7.06
C PHE A 57 -11.21 -5.28 -5.80
N PRO A 58 -10.69 -5.67 -4.62
CA PRO A 58 -11.49 -5.67 -3.40
C PRO A 58 -11.85 -4.25 -2.97
N SER A 59 -13.03 -4.10 -2.37
CA SER A 59 -13.44 -2.85 -1.73
C SER A 59 -12.72 -2.70 -0.40
N LEU A 60 -11.68 -1.88 -0.37
CA LEU A 60 -10.97 -1.52 0.86
C LEU A 60 -11.89 -0.63 1.73
N THR A 61 -12.04 -0.98 2.99
CA THR A 61 -12.88 -0.26 3.96
C THR A 61 -12.06 0.82 4.67
N ASN A 62 -12.70 1.94 5.04
CA ASN A 62 -12.03 3.01 5.79
C ASN A 62 -11.86 2.66 7.28
N THR A 63 -12.70 1.77 7.83
CA THR A 63 -12.69 1.38 9.24
C THR A 63 -11.54 0.44 9.61
N GLY A 64 -11.01 -0.31 8.64
CA GLY A 64 -9.94 -1.28 8.87
C GLY A 64 -10.17 -2.61 8.17
N GLY A 65 -9.09 -3.36 8.01
CA GLY A 65 -9.10 -4.68 7.42
C GLY A 65 -7.70 -5.27 7.26
N ASN A 66 -7.65 -6.55 6.93
CA ASN A 66 -6.40 -7.22 6.60
C ASN A 66 -6.15 -7.11 5.10
N LEU A 67 -5.05 -6.46 4.71
CA LEU A 67 -4.58 -6.37 3.33
C LEU A 67 -3.28 -7.16 3.20
N GLU A 68 -3.23 -8.08 2.24
CA GLU A 68 -2.09 -8.97 2.01
C GLU A 68 -1.72 -8.97 0.53
N ILE A 69 -0.43 -8.97 0.24
CA ILE A 69 0.09 -9.25 -1.09
C ILE A 69 0.89 -10.56 -1.08
N GLU A 70 0.52 -11.47 -1.96
CA GLU A 70 1.13 -12.80 -2.09
C GLU A 70 1.76 -12.93 -3.49
N SER A 71 2.91 -13.58 -3.56
CA SER A 71 3.57 -13.88 -4.82
C SER A 71 2.86 -14.98 -5.60
N GLY A 72 3.21 -15.14 -6.88
CA GLY A 72 2.62 -16.19 -7.73
C GLY A 72 2.94 -17.63 -7.31
N ILE A 73 3.86 -17.82 -6.35
CA ILE A 73 4.21 -19.13 -5.78
C ILE A 73 3.60 -19.36 -4.39
N GLY A 74 2.75 -18.44 -3.90
CA GLY A 74 2.06 -18.57 -2.62
C GLY A 74 2.82 -18.00 -1.41
N GLU A 75 3.95 -17.32 -1.61
CA GLU A 75 4.68 -16.67 -0.52
C GLU A 75 4.08 -15.29 -0.22
N VAL A 76 3.77 -15.02 1.05
CA VAL A 76 3.33 -13.69 1.51
C VAL A 76 4.51 -12.71 1.40
N ILE A 77 4.34 -11.67 0.59
CA ILE A 77 5.35 -10.63 0.37
C ILE A 77 5.26 -9.54 1.42
N ASP A 78 4.05 -9.09 1.74
CA ASP A 78 3.77 -8.10 2.78
C ASP A 78 2.30 -8.22 3.22
N GLN A 79 2.02 -7.85 4.47
CA GLN A 79 0.69 -7.86 5.05
C GLN A 79 0.53 -6.72 6.06
N VAL A 80 -0.65 -6.10 6.05
CA VAL A 80 -1.02 -5.07 7.02
C VAL A 80 -2.46 -5.27 7.49
N ASN A 81 -2.64 -5.32 8.82
CA ASN A 81 -3.94 -5.26 9.46
C ASN A 81 -4.19 -3.83 9.94
N TYR A 82 -4.76 -2.99 9.09
CA TYR A 82 -4.93 -1.56 9.38
C TYR A 82 -6.29 -1.29 10.04
N SER A 83 -6.37 -0.15 10.74
CA SER A 83 -7.61 0.35 11.36
C SER A 83 -7.70 1.87 11.24
N ASP A 84 -8.92 2.39 11.25
CA ASP A 84 -9.21 3.83 11.30
C ASP A 84 -8.51 4.58 12.45
N ILE A 85 -8.25 3.93 13.59
CA ILE A 85 -7.48 4.54 14.67
C ILE A 85 -6.03 4.90 14.26
N TRP A 86 -5.52 4.34 13.15
CA TRP A 86 -4.18 4.63 12.63
C TRP A 86 -4.09 6.00 11.98
N TYR A 87 -5.22 6.63 11.61
CA TYR A 87 -5.22 7.98 11.04
C TYR A 87 -4.72 9.04 12.06
N LYS A 88 -4.84 8.74 13.37
CA LYS A 88 -4.47 9.63 14.49
C LYS A 88 -5.15 11.01 14.42
N SER A 89 -6.26 11.11 13.71
CA SER A 89 -7.04 12.32 13.51
C SER A 89 -8.48 11.93 13.19
N ALA A 90 -9.43 12.47 13.96
CA ALA A 90 -10.86 12.23 13.75
C ALA A 90 -11.33 12.77 12.38
N GLU A 91 -10.85 13.94 11.99
CA GLU A 91 -11.17 14.55 10.69
C GLU A 91 -10.66 13.69 9.54
N LYS A 92 -9.40 13.22 9.61
CA LYS A 92 -8.81 12.45 8.51
C LYS A 92 -9.34 11.02 8.42
N SER A 93 -9.84 10.45 9.52
CA SER A 93 -10.50 9.15 9.51
C SER A 93 -11.86 9.16 8.80
N GLU A 94 -12.48 10.33 8.62
CA GLU A 94 -13.77 10.46 7.92
C GLU A 94 -13.64 10.40 6.38
N GLY A 95 -12.42 10.39 5.85
CA GLY A 95 -12.11 10.18 4.43
C GLY A 95 -11.35 11.33 3.78
N GLY A 96 -11.02 11.16 2.50
CA GLY A 96 -10.21 12.13 1.74
C GLY A 96 -8.71 12.06 2.01
N TRP A 97 -8.27 11.20 2.93
CA TRP A 97 -6.87 11.00 3.28
C TRP A 97 -6.48 9.52 3.18
N SER A 98 -5.24 9.22 2.79
CA SER A 98 -4.69 7.86 2.81
C SER A 98 -3.88 7.60 4.08
N LEU A 99 -3.85 6.33 4.53
CA LEU A 99 -2.84 5.86 5.48
C LEU A 99 -1.51 5.64 4.74
N GLU A 100 -0.44 6.16 5.32
CA GLU A 100 0.92 6.05 4.79
C GLU A 100 1.85 5.43 5.85
N ARG A 101 2.75 4.56 5.39
CA ARG A 101 3.79 3.94 6.22
C ARG A 101 4.94 4.93 6.42
N ILE A 102 5.35 5.14 7.67
CA ILE A 102 6.40 6.09 8.07
C ILE A 102 7.77 5.57 7.66
N ASP A 103 8.10 4.34 8.05
CA ASP A 103 9.36 3.68 7.73
C ASP A 103 9.09 2.40 6.91
N PRO A 104 9.35 2.42 5.60
CA PRO A 104 9.15 1.26 4.76
C PRO A 104 10.01 0.04 5.08
N MET A 105 11.09 0.22 5.86
CA MET A 105 12.04 -0.84 6.24
C MET A 105 11.75 -1.43 7.62
N ASN A 106 10.91 -0.78 8.43
CA ASN A 106 10.52 -1.28 9.75
C ASN A 106 9.32 -2.25 9.63
N THR A 107 9.61 -3.55 9.68
CA THR A 107 8.62 -4.64 9.61
C THR A 107 7.97 -5.00 10.94
N CYS A 108 8.48 -4.49 12.07
CA CYS A 108 8.09 -4.91 13.42
C CYS A 108 6.98 -4.05 14.04
N SER A 109 6.83 -2.81 13.57
CA SER A 109 5.90 -1.84 14.15
C SER A 109 4.64 -1.71 13.28
N THR A 110 3.52 -2.30 13.66
CA THR A 110 2.28 -2.24 12.86
C THR A 110 1.49 -0.95 13.09
N PHE A 111 1.17 -0.57 14.33
CA PHE A 111 0.43 0.68 14.58
C PHE A 111 1.31 1.93 14.51
N GLY A 112 2.47 1.90 15.19
CA GLY A 112 3.35 3.07 15.34
C GLY A 112 3.97 3.55 14.04
N ASN A 113 4.08 2.66 13.06
CA ASN A 113 4.72 2.92 11.76
C ASN A 113 3.75 3.44 10.69
N TRP A 114 2.51 3.78 11.06
CA TRP A 114 1.52 4.30 10.13
C TRP A 114 0.89 5.57 10.69
N MET A 115 0.53 6.46 9.79
CA MET A 115 -0.28 7.63 10.09
C MET A 115 -0.98 8.13 8.83
N SER A 116 -1.92 9.05 9.01
CA SER A 116 -2.55 9.73 7.88
C SER A 116 -1.54 10.55 7.07
N SER A 117 -1.74 10.62 5.76
CA SER A 117 -0.93 11.45 4.86
C SER A 117 -0.88 12.90 5.33
N LEU A 118 0.25 13.55 5.12
CA LEU A 118 0.46 14.98 5.31
C LEU A 118 0.36 15.76 4.00
N SER A 119 0.14 15.08 2.86
CA SER A 119 -0.03 15.73 1.56
C SER A 119 -1.30 16.55 1.50
N THR A 120 -1.24 17.75 0.92
CA THR A 120 -2.42 18.61 0.71
C THR A 120 -3.44 18.01 -0.26
N THR A 121 -3.04 17.01 -1.05
CA THR A 121 -3.91 16.25 -1.96
C THR A 121 -4.53 15.02 -1.31
N GLY A 122 -4.30 14.80 0.00
CA GLY A 122 -4.83 13.67 0.75
C GLY A 122 -3.99 12.39 0.68
N GLY A 123 -3.01 12.30 -0.23
CA GLY A 123 -2.14 11.14 -0.36
C GLY A 123 -0.98 11.37 -1.32
N THR A 124 -0.01 10.45 -1.34
CA THR A 124 1.14 10.46 -2.27
C THR A 124 1.19 9.23 -3.19
N PRO A 125 0.17 8.98 -4.05
CA PRO A 125 0.19 7.84 -4.96
C PRO A 125 1.39 7.93 -5.91
N GLY A 126 2.14 6.82 -6.04
CA GLY A 126 3.26 6.70 -6.98
C GLY A 126 4.52 7.45 -6.54
N LEU A 127 4.49 8.11 -5.38
CA LEU A 127 5.59 8.87 -4.81
C LEU A 127 5.96 8.33 -3.42
N LYS A 128 7.07 8.83 -2.88
CA LYS A 128 7.48 8.57 -1.50
C LYS A 128 6.43 9.15 -0.53
N ASN A 129 6.11 8.37 0.52
CA ASN A 129 5.15 8.78 1.55
C ASN A 129 5.54 10.14 2.14
N SER A 130 4.54 11.01 2.31
CA SER A 130 4.69 12.35 2.90
C SER A 130 5.15 12.30 4.36
N VAL A 131 4.84 11.20 5.05
CA VAL A 131 5.20 10.93 6.45
C VAL A 131 6.51 10.18 6.57
N ASN A 132 7.24 9.98 5.46
CA ASN A 132 8.43 9.15 5.48
C ASN A 132 9.49 9.73 6.41
N ALA A 133 9.81 8.99 7.47
CA ALA A 133 10.90 9.27 8.38
C ALA A 133 11.61 7.95 8.71
N GLU A 134 12.88 8.03 9.11
CA GLU A 134 13.53 6.87 9.74
C GLU A 134 12.84 6.63 11.08
N ASN A 135 12.27 5.44 11.27
CA ASN A 135 11.73 4.99 12.55
C ASN A 135 12.60 3.81 13.04
N PRO A 136 13.86 4.09 13.44
CA PRO A 136 14.75 3.06 13.92
C PRO A 136 14.11 2.36 15.10
N ASP A 137 14.12 1.02 15.11
CA ASP A 137 13.62 0.24 16.22
C ASP A 137 14.49 0.53 17.45
N THR A 138 14.01 1.42 18.33
CA THR A 138 14.70 1.75 19.58
C THR A 138 14.32 0.81 20.72
N ARG A 139 13.65 -0.32 20.48
CA ARG A 139 13.48 -1.35 21.53
C ARG A 139 14.72 -2.23 21.59
N SER A 140 15.73 -1.71 22.27
CA SER A 140 16.72 -2.54 22.95
C SER A 140 16.12 -3.11 24.24
N ALA A 141 16.21 -4.44 24.38
CA ALA A 141 16.00 -5.28 25.57
C ALA A 141 14.57 -5.41 26.14
#